data_AF-A0A0J8QLP4-F1
#
_entry.id   AF-A0A0J8QLP4-F1
#
_cell.length_a   1.000
_cell.length_b   1.000
_cell.length_c   1.000
_cell.angle_alpha   90.00
_cell.angle_beta   90.00
_cell.angle_gamma   90.00
#
_symmetry.space_group_name_H-M   'P 1'
#
loop_
_entity.id
_entity.type
_entity.pdbx_description
1 polymer ?
#
loop_
_entity_poly.entity_id
_entity_poly.type
_entity_poly.pdbx_seq_one_letter_code
_entity_poly.pdbx_strand_id
1 'polypeptide(L)'
;MAKIKKKGTSGAAKNYITRTQAVRKLQISLPDFRRLCIFKGIYPREPRNKKKASKTSTPSTTFYYTRDIQYLLHEPLLKRFRDQKALFKKDCQVPRTWRCGDAARLEKNNAPKITLDHM
;
A
#
# COMPACT_ATOMS: atom_id res chain seq x y z
N MET A 1 -11.12 19.20 -33.40
CA MET A 1 -10.17 19.80 -32.43
C MET A 1 -10.09 18.92 -31.19
N ALA A 2 -8.89 18.67 -30.64
CA ALA A 2 -8.75 17.86 -29.43
C ALA A 2 -9.24 18.61 -28.18
N LYS A 3 -9.97 17.94 -27.28
CA LYS A 3 -10.47 18.52 -26.03
C LYS A 3 -9.31 19.05 -25.17
N ILE A 4 -9.48 20.24 -24.58
CA ILE A 4 -8.53 20.87 -23.67
C ILE A 4 -8.26 19.93 -22.48
N LYS A 5 -6.99 19.57 -22.25
CA LYS A 5 -6.58 18.67 -21.16
C LYS A 5 -6.55 19.44 -19.83
N LYS A 6 -7.14 18.85 -18.78
CA LYS A 6 -7.13 19.43 -17.43
C LYS A 6 -5.69 19.44 -16.86
N LYS A 7 -5.35 20.49 -16.12
CA LYS A 7 -4.04 20.60 -15.46
C LYS A 7 -3.82 19.46 -14.46
N GLY A 8 -2.64 18.83 -14.51
CA GLY A 8 -2.24 17.76 -13.59
C GLY A 8 -2.67 16.35 -14.01
N THR A 9 -3.22 16.15 -15.22
CA THR A 9 -3.54 14.80 -15.73
C THR A 9 -2.42 14.19 -16.56
N SER A 10 -1.39 14.97 -16.92
CA SER A 10 -0.29 14.55 -17.81
C SER A 10 1.09 14.90 -17.25
N GLY A 11 2.11 14.16 -17.69
CA GLY A 11 3.50 14.38 -17.31
C GLY A 11 3.81 13.88 -15.89
N ALA A 12 4.59 14.66 -15.14
CA ALA A 12 5.05 14.29 -13.79
C ALA A 12 3.90 13.96 -12.84
N ALA A 13 2.75 14.63 -12.94
CA ALA A 13 1.57 14.35 -12.11
C ALA A 13 0.98 12.95 -12.33
N LYS A 14 1.17 12.35 -13.51
CA LYS A 14 0.74 10.98 -13.81
C LYS A 14 1.81 9.94 -13.47
N ASN A 15 3.09 10.33 -13.59
CA ASN A 15 4.20 9.40 -13.38
C ASN A 15 4.49 9.15 -11.91
N TYR A 16 4.23 10.13 -11.06
CA TYR A 16 4.52 10.05 -9.64
C TYR A 16 3.24 9.97 -8.80
N ILE A 17 3.34 9.27 -7.69
CA ILE A 17 2.27 9.09 -6.72
C ILE A 17 2.85 9.23 -5.32
N THR A 18 2.13 9.95 -4.45
CA THR A 18 2.59 10.15 -3.07
C THR A 18 2.43 8.88 -2.25
N ARG A 19 3.24 8.73 -1.20
CA ARG A 19 3.13 7.62 -0.24
C ARG A 19 1.72 7.43 0.32
N THR A 20 1.01 8.52 0.61
CA THR A 20 -0.37 8.44 1.14
C THR A 20 -1.35 7.90 0.11
N GLN A 21 -1.21 8.31 -1.15
CA GLN A 21 -2.02 7.80 -2.25
C GLN A 21 -1.68 6.33 -2.56
N ALA A 22 -0.41 5.96 -2.51
CA ALA A 22 0.08 4.59 -2.67
C ALA A 22 -0.60 3.62 -1.70
N VAL A 23 -0.53 3.94 -0.41
CA VAL A 23 -1.11 3.13 0.67
C VAL A 23 -2.63 3.02 0.52
N ARG A 24 -3.29 4.13 0.15
CA ARG A 24 -4.75 4.12 -0.11
C ARG A 24 -5.13 3.24 -1.29
N LYS A 25 -4.35 3.25 -2.39
CA LYS A 25 -4.60 2.40 -3.56
C LYS A 25 -4.39 0.92 -3.26
N LEU A 26 -3.33 0.57 -2.53
CA LEU A 26 -2.99 -0.81 -2.19
C LEU A 26 -3.86 -1.38 -1.06
N GLN A 27 -4.53 -0.50 -0.29
CA GLN A 27 -5.41 -0.82 0.85
C GLN A 27 -4.72 -1.52 2.04
N ILE A 28 -3.39 -1.48 2.08
CA ILE A 28 -2.56 -2.04 3.14
C ILE A 28 -2.24 -1.02 4.23
N SER A 29 -1.62 -1.47 5.31
CA SER A 29 -1.15 -0.59 6.38
C SER A 29 0.17 0.09 5.98
N LEU A 30 0.54 1.15 6.71
CA LEU A 30 1.80 1.86 6.51
C LEU A 30 3.07 1.00 6.74
N PRO A 31 3.16 0.17 7.81
CA PRO A 31 4.31 -0.71 8.01
C PRO A 31 4.37 -1.82 6.96
N ASP A 32 3.24 -2.39 6.56
CA ASP A 32 3.24 -3.46 5.54
C ASP A 32 3.61 -2.92 4.16
N PHE A 33 3.21 -1.68 3.84
CA PHE A 33 3.68 -1.01 2.63
C PHE A 33 5.21 -0.86 2.62
N ARG A 34 5.84 -0.51 3.76
CA ARG A 34 7.31 -0.44 3.83
C ARG A 34 7.95 -1.81 3.64
N ARG A 35 7.43 -2.85 4.30
CA ARG A 35 7.93 -4.24 4.15
C ARG A 35 7.85 -4.70 2.71
N LEU A 36 6.71 -4.48 2.06
CA LEU A 36 6.48 -4.84 0.66
C LEU A 36 7.43 -4.07 -0.26
N CYS A 37 7.61 -2.76 -0.05
CA CYS A 37 8.59 -1.96 -0.78
C CYS A 37 10.02 -2.48 -0.62
N ILE A 38 10.43 -2.94 0.58
CA ILE A 38 11.75 -3.51 0.80
C ILE A 38 11.90 -4.82 0.04
N PHE A 39 10.93 -5.73 0.16
CA PHE A 39 10.97 -7.02 -0.53
C PHE A 39 11.08 -6.83 -2.03
N LYS A 40 10.21 -6.00 -2.64
CA LYS A 40 10.23 -5.81 -4.10
C LYS A 40 11.27 -4.80 -4.60
N GLY A 41 12.09 -4.22 -3.71
CA GLY A 41 13.16 -3.28 -4.10
C GLY A 41 12.65 -1.94 -4.63
N ILE A 42 11.53 -1.45 -4.11
CA ILE A 42 10.87 -0.24 -4.59
C ILE A 42 11.18 0.92 -3.67
N TYR A 43 12.02 1.80 -4.17
CA TYR A 43 12.54 2.94 -3.42
C TYR A 43 11.83 4.24 -3.80
N PRO A 44 11.74 5.18 -2.84
CA PRO A 44 11.22 6.51 -3.13
C PRO A 44 12.09 7.24 -4.14
N ARG A 45 11.45 8.08 -4.97
CA ARG A 45 12.10 8.84 -6.04
C ARG A 45 11.81 10.32 -5.88
N GLU A 46 12.78 11.16 -6.23
CA GLU A 46 12.59 12.59 -6.24
C GLU A 46 12.19 13.07 -7.64
N PRO A 47 10.98 13.63 -7.83
CA PRO A 47 10.60 14.19 -9.11
C PRO A 47 11.37 15.48 -9.38
N ARG A 48 11.91 15.62 -10.59
CA ARG A 48 12.65 16.82 -11.04
C ARG A 48 11.88 18.13 -10.83
N ASN A 49 10.54 18.09 -10.87
CA ASN A 49 9.67 19.22 -10.56
C ASN A 49 8.59 18.83 -9.54
N LYS A 50 8.88 19.02 -8.23
CA LYS A 50 7.96 18.71 -7.11
C LYS A 50 6.60 19.42 -7.24
N LYS A 51 6.59 20.70 -7.65
CA LYS A 51 5.38 21.52 -7.89
C LYS A 51 4.47 20.98 -9.01
N LYS A 52 5.02 20.23 -9.97
CA LYS A 52 4.25 19.64 -11.08
C LYS A 52 3.72 18.25 -10.71
N ALA A 53 4.35 17.56 -9.76
CA ALA A 53 3.96 16.21 -9.33
C ALA A 53 2.81 16.23 -8.31
N SER A 54 2.78 17.20 -7.40
CA SER A 54 1.71 17.36 -6.41
C SER A 54 1.13 18.77 -6.44
N LYS A 55 -0.19 18.89 -6.23
CA LYS A 55 -0.88 20.18 -6.05
C LYS A 55 -0.47 20.87 -4.74
N THR A 56 -0.18 20.09 -3.70
CA THR A 56 0.31 20.58 -2.41
C THR A 56 1.75 20.15 -2.27
N SER A 57 2.67 21.10 -2.41
CA SER A 57 4.12 20.84 -2.46
C SER A 57 4.70 21.03 -1.06
N THR A 58 4.49 20.07 -0.15
CA THR A 58 5.28 20.02 1.09
C THR A 58 6.66 19.42 0.81
N PRO A 59 7.74 20.01 1.33
CA PRO A 59 9.11 19.63 0.98
C PRO A 59 9.44 18.16 1.33
N SER A 60 8.80 17.62 2.37
CA SER A 60 9.05 16.26 2.88
C SER A 60 8.15 15.18 2.27
N THR A 61 7.52 15.44 1.12
CA THR A 61 6.67 14.42 0.46
C THR A 61 7.47 13.37 -0.27
N THR A 62 7.27 12.12 0.13
CA THR A 62 7.85 10.96 -0.55
C THR A 62 7.01 10.56 -1.77
N PHE A 63 7.65 10.43 -2.93
CA PHE A 63 7.03 10.00 -4.17
C PHE A 63 7.54 8.62 -4.61
N TYR A 64 6.67 7.88 -5.28
CA TYR A 64 6.96 6.61 -5.95
C TYR A 64 6.50 6.72 -7.41
N TYR A 65 7.00 5.84 -8.29
CA TYR A 65 6.45 5.75 -9.64
C TYR A 65 5.10 5.05 -9.64
N THR A 66 4.19 5.54 -10.46
CA THR A 66 2.86 4.92 -10.62
C THR A 66 2.94 3.54 -11.25
N ARG A 67 3.92 3.30 -12.13
CA ARG A 67 4.17 1.99 -12.75
C ARG A 67 4.55 0.94 -11.71
N ASP A 68 5.48 1.28 -10.83
CA ASP A 68 5.91 0.40 -9.74
C ASP A 68 4.70 0.03 -8.88
N ILE A 69 3.92 1.02 -8.44
CA ILE A 69 2.70 0.78 -7.65
C ILE A 69 1.67 -0.11 -8.36
N GLN A 70 1.53 0.04 -9.68
CA GLN A 70 0.66 -0.82 -10.47
C GLN A 70 1.17 -2.26 -10.49
N TYR A 71 2.49 -2.48 -10.55
CA TYR A 71 3.08 -3.80 -10.42
C TYR A 71 2.76 -4.44 -9.05
N LEU A 72 2.90 -3.70 -7.93
CA LEU A 72 2.52 -4.21 -6.60
C LEU A 72 1.04 -4.61 -6.51
N LEU A 73 0.16 -4.02 -7.32
CA LEU A 73 -1.27 -4.30 -7.23
C LEU A 73 -1.59 -5.75 -7.62
N HIS A 74 -0.75 -6.34 -8.48
CA HIS A 74 -0.89 -7.71 -8.96
C HIS A 74 -0.03 -8.73 -8.17
N GLU A 75 0.68 -8.29 -7.13
CA GLU A 75 1.52 -9.15 -6.32
C GLU A 75 0.70 -10.09 -5.41
N PRO A 76 0.99 -11.41 -5.37
CA PRO A 76 0.28 -12.36 -4.53
C PRO A 76 0.47 -12.09 -3.03
N LEU A 77 1.62 -11.51 -2.65
CA LEU A 77 1.92 -11.09 -1.27
C LEU A 77 0.89 -10.07 -0.75
N LEU A 78 0.36 -9.23 -1.63
CA LEU A 78 -0.64 -8.21 -1.25
C LEU A 78 -1.91 -8.85 -0.69
N LYS A 79 -2.33 -10.00 -1.25
CA LYS A 79 -3.51 -10.74 -0.77
C LYS A 79 -3.29 -11.24 0.66
N ARG A 80 -2.11 -11.79 0.96
CA ARG A 80 -1.77 -12.28 2.30
C ARG A 80 -1.80 -11.16 3.35
N PHE A 81 -1.26 -9.99 3.04
CA PHE A 81 -1.35 -8.84 3.95
C PHE A 81 -2.78 -8.36 4.20
N ARG A 82 -3.66 -8.46 3.18
CA ARG A 82 -5.08 -8.13 3.34
C ARG A 82 -5.80 -9.14 4.23
N ASP A 83 -5.49 -10.43 4.08
CA ASP A 83 -6.04 -11.49 4.92
C ASP A 83 -5.60 -11.30 6.38
N GLN A 84 -4.33 -11.01 6.63
CA GLN A 84 -3.84 -10.68 7.99
C GLN A 84 -4.57 -9.50 8.62
N LYS A 85 -4.77 -8.43 7.84
CA LYS A 85 -5.51 -7.26 8.32
C LYS A 85 -6.98 -7.59 8.62
N ALA A 86 -7.60 -8.47 7.84
CA ALA A 86 -8.97 -8.92 8.10
C ALA A 86 -9.05 -9.76 9.38
N LEU A 87 -8.05 -10.63 9.64
CA LEU A 87 -7.96 -11.39 10.89
C LEU A 87 -7.78 -10.48 12.09
N PHE A 88 -6.81 -9.56 12.03
CA PHE A 88 -6.56 -8.62 13.13
C PHE A 88 -7.82 -7.81 13.48
N LYS A 89 -8.62 -7.42 12.48
CA LYS A 89 -9.92 -6.77 12.72
C LYS A 89 -10.92 -7.69 13.42
N LYS A 90 -10.99 -8.96 13.03
CA LYS A 90 -11.84 -9.96 13.69
C LYS A 90 -11.38 -10.17 15.14
N ASP A 91 -10.07 -10.32 15.38
CA ASP A 91 -9.49 -10.45 16.72
C ASP A 91 -9.79 -9.23 17.60
N CYS A 92 -9.69 -8.02 17.04
CA CYS A 92 -10.08 -6.80 17.75
C CYS A 92 -11.58 -6.73 18.06
N GLN A 93 -12.43 -7.29 17.20
CA GLN A 93 -13.88 -7.33 17.39
C GLN A 93 -14.31 -8.33 18.47
N VAL A 94 -13.52 -9.37 18.74
CA VAL A 94 -13.83 -10.36 19.79
C VAL A 94 -13.85 -9.66 21.17
N PRO A 95 -14.95 -9.79 21.94
CA PRO A 95 -15.06 -9.19 23.27
C PRO A 95 -13.99 -9.73 24.21
N ARG A 96 -13.49 -8.89 25.13
CA ARG A 96 -12.43 -9.28 26.09
C ARG A 96 -12.74 -10.57 26.86
N THR A 97 -14.01 -10.82 27.17
CA THR A 97 -14.50 -12.02 27.88
C THR A 97 -14.24 -13.33 27.12
N TRP A 98 -14.31 -13.30 25.78
CA TRP A 98 -14.21 -14.49 24.92
C TRP A 98 -12.81 -14.66 24.29
N ARG A 99 -11.83 -13.85 24.71
CA ARG A 99 -10.49 -13.82 24.09
C ARG A 99 -9.64 -15.06 24.34
N CYS A 100 -9.84 -15.79 25.43
CA CYS A 100 -8.94 -16.90 25.79
C CYS A 100 -9.06 -18.11 24.86
N GLY A 101 -10.26 -18.40 24.33
CA GLY A 101 -10.52 -19.57 23.48
C GLY A 101 -10.65 -19.23 22.00
N ASP A 102 -11.56 -18.31 21.67
CA ASP A 102 -11.95 -18.05 20.29
C ASP A 102 -10.89 -17.29 19.49
N ALA A 103 -10.20 -16.33 20.12
CA ALA A 103 -9.10 -15.61 19.46
C ALA A 103 -7.92 -16.54 19.18
N ALA A 104 -7.54 -17.38 20.15
CA ALA A 104 -6.49 -18.38 19.98
C ALA A 104 -6.82 -19.42 18.89
N ARG A 105 -8.11 -19.77 18.74
CA ARG A 105 -8.58 -20.65 17.66
C ARG A 105 -8.53 -19.96 16.30
N LEU A 106 -8.90 -18.67 16.23
CA LEU A 106 -8.87 -17.89 14.99
C LEU A 106 -7.43 -17.68 14.50
N GLU A 107 -6.51 -17.36 15.39
CA GLU A 107 -5.08 -17.23 15.07
C GLU A 107 -4.50 -18.56 14.57
N LYS A 108 -4.74 -19.67 15.27
CA LYS A 108 -4.16 -20.97 14.88
C LYS A 108 -4.68 -21.48 13.53
N ASN A 109 -5.96 -21.31 13.26
CA ASN A 109 -6.59 -21.89 12.07
C ASN A 109 -6.43 -21.01 10.83
N ASN A 110 -6.46 -19.69 11.00
CA ASN A 110 -6.57 -18.78 9.87
C ASN A 110 -5.32 -17.95 9.62
N ALA A 111 -4.29 -17.97 10.50
CA ALA A 111 -3.08 -17.16 10.30
C ALA A 111 -2.41 -17.47 8.96
N PRO A 112 -2.43 -16.53 8.00
CA PRO A 112 -1.76 -16.74 6.73
C PRO A 112 -0.24 -16.60 6.97
N LYS A 113 0.49 -17.68 6.73
CA LYS A 113 1.95 -17.67 6.69
C LYS A 113 2.39 -16.93 5.42
N ILE A 114 3.22 -15.91 5.58
CA ILE A 114 3.84 -15.22 4.45
C ILE A 114 5.10 -15.98 4.12
N THR A 115 5.08 -16.74 3.03
CA THR A 115 6.29 -17.30 2.43
C THR A 115 6.80 -16.33 1.36
N LEU A 116 8.11 -16.09 1.35
CA LEU A 116 8.80 -15.26 0.34
C LEU A 116 9.14 -16.09 -0.91
N ASP A 117 8.27 -17.04 -1.26
CA ASP A 117 8.54 -18.08 -2.25
C ASP A 117 8.47 -17.57 -3.70
N HIS A 118 7.85 -16.40 -3.90
CA HIS A 118 7.69 -15.77 -5.21
C HIS A 118 8.22 -14.34 -5.14
N MET A 119 9.55 -14.23 -5.00
CA MET A 119 10.27 -12.98 -5.19
C MET A 119 10.56 -12.77 -6.67
#